data_AF-A0A1Y0NYM7-F1
#
_entry.id   AF-A0A1Y0NYM7-F1
#
_cell.length_a   1.000
_cell.length_b   1.000
_cell.length_c   1.000
_cell.angle_alpha   90.00
_cell.angle_beta   90.00
_cell.angle_gamma   90.00
#
_symmetry.space_group_name_H-M   'P 1'
#
loop_
_entity.id
_entity.type
_entity.pdbx_description
1 polymer ?
#
loop_
_entity_poly.entity_id
_entity_poly.type
_entity_poly.pdbx_seq_one_letter_code
_entity_poly.pdbx_strand_id
1 'polypeptide(L)'
;MINLYKALFKELDENDIVVSVWKSLDRLDCFISGNEDLDLWVSVKYKGLFEKTLNSLGFLEFFPFVNKFEYVTHFYAFAEGKIVHLHVYYKIVTGESNTKNYILPLEIYLERESEKRLGVTIPSIELSRTIFMIRLYLKSGSLYGALLLLRDDDKYRGERDYLNLKSKPDILYIPDFIDDHLIDEMLDNIVNENLFKRFWLSYKVKNALKTSSRMSELNHFFYKIKDFSLRVANKLIFKRKKRAKKGLVLSICGLDGSGKSTAVENVGRLMKKNFDYKLVHLGRPAPTLFTLPFWLIFRLAERVKHSEKSAERSVESFLPNPNVSLLAAIRYCIIAIERKAAAIKAQAYSKNGYIVITDRYPSLEYGKMDSPRITKNTQKSCIYNFLHNIERKYYEAIPASNFSVKLNIPVETAVYRNSIRVKPGKETDNEIRARYLVNSDFKPKTLELLDIDASQCIDAVRDEIVNIIFKELDNE
;
A
#
# COMPACT_ATOMS: atom_id res chain seq x y z
N MET A 1 13.17 -9.75 16.95
CA MET A 1 13.07 -9.94 15.48
C MET A 1 11.79 -10.70 15.14
N ILE A 2 10.99 -10.20 14.20
CA ILE A 2 9.79 -10.89 13.68
C ILE A 2 10.17 -12.17 12.93
N ASN A 3 9.26 -13.14 12.87
CA ASN A 3 9.55 -14.46 12.29
C ASN A 3 9.92 -14.40 10.81
N LEU A 4 9.31 -13.48 10.04
CA LEU A 4 9.62 -13.28 8.63
C LEU A 4 11.09 -12.88 8.41
N TYR A 5 11.63 -11.96 9.23
CA TYR A 5 13.03 -11.57 9.12
C TYR A 5 13.98 -12.64 9.63
N LYS A 6 13.61 -13.41 10.66
CA LYS A 6 14.40 -14.58 11.07
C LYS A 6 14.53 -15.58 9.93
N ALA A 7 13.43 -15.88 9.24
CA ALA A 7 13.44 -16.78 8.09
C ALA A 7 14.28 -16.21 6.95
N LEU A 8 14.13 -14.91 6.64
CA LEU A 8 14.94 -14.22 5.64
C LEU A 8 16.43 -14.37 5.92
N PHE A 9 16.91 -13.89 7.07
CA PHE A 9 18.34 -13.89 7.35
C PHE A 9 18.92 -15.30 7.48
N LYS A 10 18.12 -16.26 7.97
CA LYS A 10 18.51 -17.68 7.95
C LYS A 10 18.74 -18.19 6.53
N GLU A 11 17.79 -17.94 5.61
CA GLU A 11 17.91 -18.38 4.21
C GLU A 11 19.07 -17.66 3.49
N LEU A 12 19.30 -16.38 3.79
CA LEU A 12 20.45 -15.65 3.24
C LEU A 12 21.78 -16.26 3.71
N ASP A 13 21.85 -16.65 4.99
CA ASP A 13 23.02 -17.31 5.57
C ASP A 13 23.26 -18.71 4.98
N GLU A 14 22.21 -19.53 4.84
CA GLU A 14 22.29 -20.89 4.29
C GLU A 14 22.71 -20.91 2.80
N ASN A 15 22.46 -19.81 2.08
CA ASN A 15 22.84 -19.65 0.67
C ASN A 15 24.11 -18.79 0.48
N ASP A 16 24.84 -18.46 1.55
CA ASP A 16 26.04 -17.61 1.54
C ASP A 16 25.85 -16.27 0.80
N ILE A 17 24.66 -15.68 0.90
CA ILE A 17 24.32 -14.43 0.21
C ILE A 17 24.95 -13.25 0.95
N VAL A 18 25.84 -12.54 0.27
CA VAL A 18 26.55 -11.39 0.84
C VAL A 18 25.63 -10.18 0.95
N VAL A 19 25.24 -9.86 2.17
CA VAL A 19 24.31 -8.78 2.56
C VAL A 19 24.84 -8.02 3.77
N SER A 20 24.52 -6.73 3.90
CA SER A 20 24.82 -5.94 5.11
C SER A 20 23.80 -4.83 5.34
N VAL A 21 23.39 -4.60 6.58
CA VAL A 21 22.59 -3.42 6.97
C VAL A 21 23.53 -2.22 7.03
N TRP A 22 23.57 -1.43 5.97
CA TRP A 22 24.69 -0.51 5.75
C TRP A 22 24.56 0.87 6.44
N LYS A 23 23.43 1.18 7.10
CA LYS A 23 23.19 2.48 7.75
C LYS A 23 22.11 2.44 8.84
N SER A 24 22.09 3.49 9.67
CA SER A 24 21.10 3.69 10.74
C SER A 24 21.06 2.54 11.75
N LEU A 25 22.25 2.06 12.12
CA LEU A 25 22.45 0.93 13.03
C LEU A 25 21.89 1.17 14.43
N ASP A 26 21.73 2.43 14.84
CA ASP A 26 21.07 2.84 16.09
C ASP A 26 19.62 2.34 16.20
N ARG A 27 18.99 2.01 15.07
CA ARG A 27 17.58 1.60 14.99
C ARG A 27 17.40 0.13 14.63
N LEU A 28 18.46 -0.67 14.71
CA LEU A 28 18.42 -2.06 14.27
C LEU A 28 17.29 -2.85 14.94
N ASP A 29 17.07 -2.67 16.25
CA ASP A 29 15.99 -3.32 16.99
C ASP A 29 14.58 -2.96 16.47
N CYS A 30 14.37 -1.71 16.07
CA CYS A 30 13.13 -1.24 15.46
C CYS A 30 12.91 -1.87 14.07
N PHE A 31 13.98 -1.97 13.28
CA PHE A 31 13.92 -2.60 11.96
C PHE A 31 13.59 -4.08 12.06
N ILE A 32 14.34 -4.85 12.86
CA ILE A 32 14.12 -6.30 12.99
C ILE A 32 12.77 -6.63 13.63
N SER A 33 12.14 -5.68 14.32
CA SER A 33 10.79 -5.79 14.89
C SER A 33 9.66 -5.38 13.93
N GLY A 34 10.00 -5.02 12.69
CA GLY A 34 9.06 -4.64 11.63
C GLY A 34 8.38 -3.29 11.85
N ASN A 35 8.97 -2.40 12.66
CA ASN A 35 8.39 -1.09 12.98
C ASN A 35 8.90 0.04 12.07
N GLU A 36 10.08 -0.14 11.47
CA GLU A 36 10.70 0.81 10.55
C GLU A 36 11.26 0.09 9.31
N ASP A 37 11.64 0.87 8.30
CA ASP A 37 12.20 0.41 7.03
C ASP A 37 13.62 -0.16 7.22
N LEU A 38 13.89 -1.36 6.71
CA LEU A 38 15.21 -1.97 6.79
C LEU A 38 16.02 -1.67 5.52
N ASP A 39 17.13 -0.95 5.68
CA ASP A 39 18.02 -0.57 4.58
C ASP A 39 19.16 -1.61 4.39
N LEU A 40 19.05 -2.44 3.36
CA LEU A 40 20.01 -3.52 3.06
C LEU A 40 20.88 -3.17 1.87
N TRP A 41 22.17 -3.40 1.97
CA TRP A 41 23.04 -3.56 0.83
C TRP A 41 23.17 -5.05 0.50
N VAL A 42 23.07 -5.41 -0.78
CA VAL A 42 23.22 -6.78 -1.29
C VAL A 42 24.22 -6.74 -2.44
N SER A 43 25.24 -7.59 -2.38
CA SER A 43 26.23 -7.67 -3.45
C SER A 43 25.56 -8.03 -4.78
N VAL A 44 25.85 -7.26 -5.84
CA VAL A 44 25.21 -7.40 -7.16
C VAL A 44 25.32 -8.82 -7.70
N LYS A 45 26.39 -9.54 -7.35
CA LYS A 45 26.65 -10.94 -7.72
C LYS A 45 25.50 -11.87 -7.30
N TYR A 46 24.86 -11.59 -6.17
CA TYR A 46 23.79 -12.42 -5.61
C TYR A 46 22.39 -11.88 -5.87
N LYS A 47 22.24 -10.80 -6.66
CA LYS A 47 20.95 -10.14 -6.89
C LYS A 47 19.83 -11.12 -7.24
N GLY A 48 20.05 -11.99 -8.23
CA GLY A 48 19.01 -12.93 -8.67
C GLY A 48 18.62 -13.95 -7.60
N LEU A 49 19.58 -14.47 -6.85
CA LEU A 49 19.34 -15.43 -5.76
C LEU A 49 18.63 -14.76 -4.58
N PHE A 50 19.03 -13.53 -4.25
CA PHE A 50 18.40 -12.71 -3.23
C PHE A 50 16.93 -12.39 -3.58
N GLU A 51 16.64 -11.95 -4.80
CA GLU A 51 15.28 -11.66 -5.25
C GLU A 51 14.41 -12.93 -5.26
N LYS A 52 14.98 -14.09 -5.64
CA LYS A 52 14.30 -15.38 -5.56
C LYS A 52 13.96 -15.76 -4.11
N THR A 53 14.88 -15.53 -3.18
CA THR A 53 14.69 -15.77 -1.74
C THR A 53 13.62 -14.85 -1.15
N LEU A 54 13.59 -13.58 -1.58
CA LEU A 54 12.54 -12.65 -1.19
C LEU A 54 11.17 -13.13 -1.66
N ASN A 55 11.05 -13.52 -2.93
CA ASN A 55 9.79 -13.99 -3.48
C ASN A 55 9.28 -15.25 -2.77
N SER A 56 10.15 -16.22 -2.45
CA SER A 56 9.75 -17.44 -1.72
C SER A 56 9.24 -17.16 -0.30
N LEU A 57 9.63 -16.03 0.29
CA LEU A 57 9.17 -15.55 1.59
C LEU A 57 7.99 -14.57 1.50
N GLY A 58 7.44 -14.34 0.30
CA GLY A 58 6.27 -13.49 0.07
C GLY A 58 6.57 -11.99 0.02
N PHE A 59 7.83 -11.59 -0.21
CA PHE A 59 8.18 -10.21 -0.49
C PHE A 59 7.91 -9.85 -1.95
N LEU A 60 7.28 -8.70 -2.17
CA LEU A 60 6.92 -8.19 -3.50
C LEU A 60 7.56 -6.83 -3.77
N GLU A 61 7.97 -6.62 -5.02
CA GLU A 61 8.53 -5.35 -5.44
C GLU A 61 7.43 -4.28 -5.66
N PHE A 62 7.63 -3.09 -5.08
CA PHE A 62 6.78 -1.93 -5.31
C PHE A 62 7.58 -0.72 -5.81
N PHE A 63 7.01 0.00 -6.77
CA PHE A 63 7.66 1.10 -7.45
C PHE A 63 7.21 2.46 -6.89
N PRO A 64 8.12 3.30 -6.40
CA PRO A 64 7.78 4.64 -5.91
C PRO A 64 7.46 5.59 -7.07
N PHE A 65 6.51 6.51 -6.85
CA PHE A 65 6.15 7.51 -7.87
C PHE A 65 7.21 8.59 -8.10
N VAL A 66 7.88 9.06 -7.03
CA VAL A 66 8.87 10.16 -7.11
C VAL A 66 10.30 9.66 -6.92
N ASN A 67 10.54 8.88 -5.86
CA ASN A 67 11.88 8.48 -5.40
C ASN A 67 12.41 7.24 -6.14
N LYS A 68 12.47 7.26 -7.47
CA LYS A 68 13.04 6.15 -8.23
C LYS A 68 14.54 6.36 -8.42
N PHE A 69 15.35 5.45 -7.87
CA PHE A 69 16.80 5.47 -8.00
C PHE A 69 17.28 4.17 -8.64
N GLU A 70 18.27 4.29 -9.52
CA GLU A 70 18.93 3.12 -10.09
C GLU A 70 19.61 2.32 -8.98
N TYR A 71 19.68 0.99 -9.13
CA TYR A 71 20.24 0.06 -8.12
C TYR A 71 19.54 0.03 -6.76
N VAL A 72 18.38 0.68 -6.63
CA VAL A 72 17.59 0.69 -5.40
C VAL A 72 16.21 0.14 -5.69
N THR A 73 15.86 -0.93 -4.98
CA THR A 73 14.56 -1.60 -5.09
C THR A 73 13.85 -1.60 -3.74
N HIS A 74 12.52 -1.69 -3.77
CA HIS A 74 11.69 -1.65 -2.58
C HIS A 74 10.82 -2.90 -2.53
N PHE A 75 11.05 -3.74 -1.52
CA PHE A 75 10.27 -4.95 -1.31
C PHE A 75 9.38 -4.82 -0.09
N TYR A 76 8.16 -5.36 -0.19
CA TYR A 76 7.17 -5.34 0.88
C TYR A 76 6.65 -6.73 1.13
N ALA A 77 6.41 -7.06 2.38
CA ALA A 77 5.72 -8.28 2.79
C ALA A 77 4.76 -7.96 3.93
N PHE A 78 3.82 -8.87 4.18
CA PHE A 78 2.95 -8.80 5.33
C PHE A 78 3.27 -9.93 6.31
N ALA A 79 3.50 -9.58 7.57
CA ALA A 79 3.77 -10.53 8.64
C ALA A 79 3.35 -9.95 9.99
N GLU A 80 2.79 -10.80 10.86
CA GLU A 80 2.44 -10.46 12.24
C GLU A 80 1.60 -9.17 12.35
N GLY A 81 0.61 -9.00 11.46
CA GLY A 81 -0.27 -7.82 11.43
C GLY A 81 0.36 -6.54 10.87
N LYS A 82 1.60 -6.61 10.36
CA LYS A 82 2.37 -5.45 9.86
C LYS A 82 2.77 -5.62 8.41
N ILE A 83 2.76 -4.52 7.67
CA ILE A 83 3.45 -4.43 6.38
C ILE A 83 4.86 -3.98 6.65
N VAL A 84 5.82 -4.83 6.33
CA VAL A 84 7.25 -4.58 6.48
C VAL A 84 7.86 -4.17 5.15
N HIS A 85 8.98 -3.45 5.19
CA HIS A 85 9.60 -2.85 4.02
C HIS A 85 11.12 -3.06 4.04
N LEU A 86 11.64 -3.64 2.97
CA LEU A 86 13.06 -3.71 2.67
C LEU A 86 13.40 -2.68 1.61
N HIS A 87 14.34 -1.81 1.92
CA HIS A 87 14.93 -0.88 0.97
C HIS A 87 16.29 -1.41 0.58
N VAL A 88 16.35 -2.05 -0.58
CA VAL A 88 17.49 -2.86 -1.03
C VAL A 88 18.36 -2.05 -1.97
N TYR A 89 19.66 -2.07 -1.71
CA TYR A 89 20.69 -1.34 -2.42
C TYR A 89 21.64 -2.35 -3.06
N TYR A 90 21.65 -2.44 -4.38
CA TYR A 90 22.64 -3.23 -5.13
C TYR A 90 23.94 -2.46 -5.36
N LYS A 91 23.87 -1.13 -5.33
CA LYS A 91 25.02 -0.22 -5.21
C LYS A 91 24.74 0.83 -4.15
N ILE A 92 25.77 1.40 -3.54
CA ILE A 92 25.58 2.39 -2.46
C ILE A 92 25.22 3.77 -3.03
N VAL A 93 23.93 3.93 -3.33
CA VAL A 93 23.35 5.17 -3.85
C VAL A 93 22.99 6.13 -2.71
N THR A 94 23.67 7.27 -2.63
CA THR A 94 23.55 8.23 -1.52
C THR A 94 23.71 9.68 -1.96
N GLY A 95 23.67 10.61 -1.00
CA GLY A 95 23.74 12.06 -1.21
C GLY A 95 22.56 12.78 -0.58
N GLU A 96 22.18 13.93 -1.15
CA GLU A 96 20.99 14.66 -0.76
C GLU A 96 19.74 13.76 -0.85
N SER A 97 18.87 13.82 0.16
CA SER A 97 17.78 12.84 0.36
C SER A 97 16.83 12.71 -0.82
N ASN A 98 16.71 13.74 -1.64
CA ASN A 98 15.78 13.80 -2.76
C ASN A 98 16.40 13.37 -4.10
N THR A 99 17.72 13.51 -4.28
CA THR A 99 18.37 13.20 -5.57
C THR A 99 19.28 11.98 -5.51
N LYS A 100 19.88 11.70 -4.35
CA LYS A 100 20.93 10.69 -4.15
C LYS A 100 21.95 10.68 -5.31
N ASN A 101 22.65 11.79 -5.51
CA ASN A 101 23.48 12.01 -6.71
C ASN A 101 24.81 11.21 -6.73
N TYR A 102 25.08 10.32 -5.78
CA TYR A 102 26.36 9.60 -5.69
C TYR A 102 26.14 8.09 -5.67
N ILE A 103 27.02 7.35 -6.35
CA ILE A 103 27.19 5.90 -6.23
C ILE A 103 28.59 5.69 -5.66
N LEU A 104 28.69 5.41 -4.36
CA LEU A 104 29.98 5.27 -3.69
C LEU A 104 30.52 3.84 -3.83
N PRO A 105 31.82 3.64 -4.05
CA PRO A 105 32.44 2.32 -4.14
C PRO A 105 32.67 1.73 -2.74
N LEU A 106 31.60 1.62 -1.96
CA LEU A 106 31.62 1.14 -0.57
C LEU A 106 31.43 -0.37 -0.46
N GLU A 107 31.05 -1.04 -1.54
CA GLU A 107 30.65 -2.44 -1.56
C GLU A 107 31.79 -3.37 -1.13
N ILE A 108 33.01 -3.16 -1.63
CA ILE A 108 34.18 -3.98 -1.26
C ILE A 108 34.49 -3.89 0.23
N TYR A 109 34.29 -2.72 0.83
CA TYR A 109 34.53 -2.49 2.24
C TYR A 109 33.41 -3.09 3.09
N LEU A 110 32.16 -3.02 2.64
CA LEU A 110 31.04 -3.74 3.27
C LEU A 110 31.24 -5.26 3.20
N GLU A 111 31.81 -5.80 2.13
CA GLU A 111 32.13 -7.23 2.01
C GLU A 111 33.20 -7.68 3.02
N ARG A 112 34.20 -6.83 3.29
CA ARG A 112 35.36 -7.18 4.13
C ARG A 112 35.17 -6.87 5.61
N GLU A 113 34.55 -5.73 5.90
CA GLU A 113 34.47 -5.13 7.24
C GLU A 113 33.04 -5.20 7.78
N SER A 114 32.34 -6.30 7.55
CA SER A 114 31.05 -6.57 8.18
C SER A 114 31.12 -7.79 9.10
N GLU A 115 30.34 -7.74 10.17
CA GLU A 115 30.23 -8.78 11.20
C GLU A 115 28.76 -9.12 11.48
N LYS A 116 28.52 -10.30 12.05
CA LYS A 116 27.17 -10.71 12.46
C LYS A 116 26.81 -10.17 13.84
N ARG A 117 25.67 -9.49 13.93
CA ARG A 117 25.07 -9.02 15.19
C ARG A 117 23.57 -9.25 15.16
N LEU A 118 23.00 -9.85 16.21
CA LEU A 118 21.55 -10.15 16.31
C LEU A 118 21.00 -10.96 15.12
N GLY A 119 21.84 -11.80 14.49
CA GLY A 119 21.46 -12.59 13.31
C GLY A 119 21.41 -11.80 12.00
N VAL A 120 21.95 -10.58 11.98
CA VAL A 120 22.11 -9.78 10.76
C VAL A 120 23.56 -9.36 10.57
N THR A 121 23.99 -9.23 9.33
CA THR A 121 25.32 -8.70 9.01
C THR A 121 25.28 -7.17 9.01
N ILE A 122 26.21 -6.55 9.74
CA ILE A 122 26.35 -5.09 9.86
C ILE A 122 27.82 -4.69 9.64
N PRO A 123 28.12 -3.49 9.12
CA PRO A 123 29.49 -3.02 9.06
C PRO A 123 30.08 -2.82 10.46
N SER A 124 31.41 -2.95 10.58
CA SER A 124 32.17 -2.62 11.78
C SER A 124 31.88 -1.19 12.22
N ILE A 125 32.08 -0.89 13.51
CA ILE A 125 31.80 0.44 14.04
C ILE A 125 32.71 1.49 13.38
N GLU A 126 33.95 1.10 13.06
CA GLU A 126 34.96 1.90 12.38
C GLU A 126 34.51 2.29 10.97
N LEU A 127 34.04 1.33 10.16
CA LEU A 127 33.53 1.60 8.83
C LEU A 127 32.22 2.39 8.88
N SER A 128 31.34 2.06 9.84
CA SER A 128 30.06 2.74 10.03
C SER A 128 30.22 4.23 10.32
N ARG A 129 31.22 4.60 11.12
CA ARG A 129 31.60 6.00 11.37
C ARG A 129 31.93 6.70 10.06
N THR A 130 32.83 6.13 9.25
CA THR A 130 33.23 6.72 7.97
C THR A 130 32.05 6.86 7.01
N ILE A 131 31.21 5.82 6.88
CA ILE A 131 29.99 5.86 6.05
C ILE A 131 29.03 6.96 6.52
N PHE A 132 28.79 7.06 7.83
CA PHE A 132 27.94 8.10 8.41
C PHE A 132 28.48 9.50 8.09
N MET A 133 29.78 9.74 8.30
CA MET A 133 30.40 11.03 8.03
C MET A 133 30.27 11.41 6.55
N ILE A 134 30.64 10.52 5.62
CA ILE A 134 30.50 10.79 4.19
C ILE A 134 29.04 11.14 3.84
N ARG A 135 28.06 10.38 4.35
CA ARG A 135 26.64 10.64 4.14
C ARG A 135 26.20 11.99 4.70
N LEU A 136 26.67 12.36 5.89
CA LEU A 136 26.35 13.62 6.56
C LEU A 136 26.87 14.80 5.73
N TYR A 137 28.13 14.74 5.31
CA TYR A 137 28.75 15.82 4.54
C TYR A 137 28.21 15.91 3.13
N LEU A 138 27.88 14.81 2.44
CA LEU A 138 27.22 14.87 1.13
C LEU A 138 25.83 15.54 1.19
N LYS A 139 25.13 15.45 2.34
CA LYS A 139 23.84 16.11 2.58
C LYS A 139 23.93 17.55 3.03
N SER A 140 25.03 17.94 3.67
CA SER A 140 25.15 19.24 4.35
C SER A 140 25.44 20.41 3.40
N GLY A 141 25.88 20.15 2.17
CA GLY A 141 26.39 21.18 1.25
C GLY A 141 25.35 21.91 0.42
N SER A 142 24.11 21.99 0.87
CA SER A 142 23.07 22.83 0.25
C SER A 142 22.10 23.32 1.31
N LEU A 143 21.53 24.52 1.10
CA LEU A 143 20.52 25.08 2.01
C LEU A 143 19.34 24.12 2.20
N TYR A 144 18.90 23.50 1.11
CA TYR A 144 17.84 22.49 1.15
C TYR A 144 18.24 21.26 1.97
N GLY A 145 19.46 20.75 1.78
CA GLY A 145 19.99 19.64 2.56
C GLY A 145 20.12 19.97 4.05
N ALA A 146 20.59 21.17 4.38
CA ALA A 146 20.68 21.67 5.75
C ALA A 146 19.30 21.76 6.42
N LEU A 147 18.28 22.29 5.72
CA LEU A 147 16.90 22.32 6.22
C LEU A 147 16.35 20.90 6.49
N LEU A 148 16.64 19.94 5.61
CA LEU A 148 16.23 18.55 5.83
C LEU A 148 16.95 17.90 7.02
N LEU A 149 18.23 18.21 7.21
CA LEU A 149 19.00 17.74 8.37
C LEU A 149 18.43 18.30 9.68
N LEU A 150 18.04 19.57 9.71
CA LEU A 150 17.37 20.18 10.87
C LEU A 150 16.01 19.53 11.18
N ARG A 151 15.23 19.21 10.13
CA ARG A 151 13.95 18.51 10.30
C ARG A 151 14.13 17.10 10.85
N ASP A 152 15.18 16.41 10.41
CA ASP A 152 15.45 15.01 10.75
C ASP A 152 16.54 14.89 11.85
N ASP A 153 16.75 15.93 12.66
CA ASP A 153 17.88 16.03 13.61
C ASP A 153 17.96 14.84 14.56
N ASP A 154 16.83 14.44 15.15
CA ASP A 154 16.72 13.30 16.06
C ASP A 154 17.30 12.01 15.45
N LYS A 155 17.14 11.82 14.13
CA LYS A 155 17.66 10.64 13.43
C LYS A 155 19.17 10.66 13.34
N TYR A 156 19.76 11.79 12.96
CA TYR A 156 21.22 11.89 12.82
C TYR A 156 21.92 11.97 14.18
N ARG A 157 21.26 12.57 15.18
CA ARG A 157 21.72 12.60 16.56
C ARG A 157 21.77 11.18 17.15
N GLY A 158 20.72 10.38 16.97
CA GLY A 158 20.70 8.98 17.40
C GLY A 158 21.82 8.15 16.78
N GLU A 159 21.99 8.22 15.46
CA GLU A 159 23.07 7.51 14.74
C GLU A 159 24.46 8.01 15.18
N ARG A 160 24.64 9.32 15.38
CA ARG A 160 25.91 9.91 15.87
C ARG A 160 26.28 9.43 17.28
N ASP A 161 25.29 9.39 18.16
CA ASP A 161 25.47 8.99 19.56
C ASP A 161 25.79 7.49 19.64
N TYR A 162 25.11 6.65 18.85
CA TYR A 162 25.41 5.22 18.73
C TYR A 162 26.83 4.95 18.21
N LEU A 163 27.31 5.77 17.27
CA LEU A 163 28.66 5.64 16.70
C LEU A 163 29.76 6.26 17.57
N ASN A 164 29.42 6.82 18.74
CA ASN A 164 30.34 7.49 19.67
C ASN A 164 31.16 8.62 19.01
N LEU A 165 30.54 9.40 18.14
CA LEU A 165 31.20 10.50 17.40
C LEU A 165 31.15 11.85 18.15
N LYS A 166 30.89 11.84 19.47
CA LYS A 166 31.03 13.03 20.34
C LYS A 166 32.48 13.32 20.72
N SER A 167 33.35 12.32 20.59
CA SER A 167 34.79 12.41 20.78
C SER A 167 35.49 11.83 19.55
N LYS A 168 36.77 12.18 19.36
CA LYS A 168 37.58 11.59 18.30
C LYS A 168 37.86 10.11 18.63
N PRO A 169 37.41 9.14 17.84
CA PRO A 169 37.74 7.73 18.04
C PRO A 169 39.21 7.45 17.71
N ASP A 170 39.76 6.42 18.35
CA ASP A 170 41.17 6.01 18.16
C ASP A 170 41.40 5.30 16.82
N ILE A 171 40.39 4.60 16.31
CA ILE A 171 40.46 3.79 15.08
C ILE A 171 39.30 4.16 14.16
N LEU A 172 39.63 4.40 12.90
CA LEU A 172 38.70 4.46 11.78
C LEU A 172 39.16 3.54 10.67
N TYR A 173 38.19 3.02 9.93
CA TYR A 173 38.43 2.35 8.67
C TYR A 173 38.14 3.35 7.56
N ILE A 174 39.17 3.77 6.82
CA ILE A 174 39.06 4.79 5.77
C ILE A 174 39.19 4.10 4.41
N PRO A 175 38.14 4.15 3.57
CA PRO A 175 38.23 3.67 2.20
C PRO A 175 39.22 4.47 1.35
N ASP A 176 39.99 3.80 0.49
CA ASP A 176 41.04 4.39 -0.36
C ASP A 176 40.54 5.44 -1.36
N PHE A 177 39.22 5.53 -1.58
CA PHE A 177 38.61 6.51 -2.48
C PHE A 177 38.43 7.89 -1.83
N ILE A 178 38.69 8.05 -0.54
CA ILE A 178 38.63 9.31 0.18
C ILE A 178 39.92 9.54 0.96
N ASP A 179 40.39 10.79 0.94
CA ASP A 179 41.63 11.19 1.58
C ASP A 179 41.51 11.19 3.12
N ASP A 180 42.51 10.63 3.79
CA ASP A 180 42.56 10.49 5.25
C ASP A 180 42.50 11.85 5.96
N HIS A 181 43.23 12.86 5.44
CA HIS A 181 43.24 14.20 6.01
C HIS A 181 41.86 14.87 5.91
N LEU A 182 41.12 14.64 4.81
CA LEU A 182 39.75 15.12 4.70
C LEU A 182 38.82 14.46 5.74
N ILE A 183 38.97 13.16 6.00
CA ILE A 183 38.20 12.45 7.04
C ILE A 183 38.52 13.01 8.43
N ASP A 184 39.78 13.27 8.74
CA ASP A 184 40.20 13.90 9.99
C ASP A 184 39.58 15.30 10.18
N GLU A 185 39.62 16.15 9.14
CA GLU A 185 38.99 17.47 9.21
C GLU A 185 37.47 17.38 9.43
N MET A 186 36.81 16.38 8.82
CA MET A 186 35.39 16.09 8.99
C MET A 186 35.08 15.66 10.43
N LEU A 187 35.88 14.76 10.97
CA LEU A 187 35.72 14.23 12.32
C LEU A 187 35.88 15.32 13.37
N ASP A 188 36.95 16.12 13.26
CA ASP A 188 37.18 17.26 14.15
C ASP A 188 36.00 18.25 14.09
N ASN A 189 35.41 18.44 12.92
CA ASN A 189 34.27 19.34 12.77
C ASN A 189 32.95 18.74 13.29
N ILE A 190 32.79 17.42 13.31
CA ILE A 190 31.62 16.77 13.93
C ILE A 190 31.67 16.95 15.45
N VAL A 191 32.86 16.87 16.06
CA VAL A 191 33.08 17.09 17.50
C VAL A 191 32.86 18.56 17.88
N ASN A 192 33.40 19.49 17.08
CA ASN A 192 33.33 20.93 17.37
C ASN A 192 32.04 21.62 16.89
N GLU A 193 31.21 20.94 16.09
CA GLU A 193 29.92 21.41 15.56
C GLU A 193 29.95 22.76 14.81
N ASN A 194 31.05 23.11 14.13
CA ASN A 194 31.12 24.37 13.37
C ASN A 194 30.35 24.30 12.04
N LEU A 195 29.31 25.11 11.89
CA LEU A 195 28.45 25.13 10.70
C LEU A 195 29.15 25.63 9.44
N PHE A 196 29.95 26.70 9.52
CA PHE A 196 30.65 27.25 8.35
C PHE A 196 31.69 26.26 7.82
N LYS A 197 32.50 25.71 8.73
CA LYS A 197 33.47 24.66 8.37
C LYS A 197 32.75 23.41 7.85
N ARG A 198 31.57 23.06 8.38
CA ARG A 198 30.74 21.97 7.83
C ARG A 198 30.34 22.17 6.38
N PHE A 199 29.91 23.37 5.99
CA PHE A 199 29.56 23.69 4.61
C PHE A 199 30.79 23.61 3.68
N TRP A 200 31.92 24.15 4.11
CA TRP A 200 33.15 24.12 3.31
C TRP A 200 33.71 22.70 3.14
N LEU A 201 33.72 21.90 4.21
CA LEU A 201 34.08 20.48 4.14
C LEU A 201 33.12 19.70 3.26
N SER A 202 31.83 20.01 3.29
CA SER A 202 30.87 19.40 2.37
C SER A 202 31.23 19.67 0.91
N TYR A 203 31.64 20.89 0.58
CA TYR A 203 32.14 21.21 -0.76
C TYR A 203 33.39 20.39 -1.11
N LYS A 204 34.38 20.30 -0.20
CA LYS A 204 35.57 19.44 -0.40
C LYS A 204 35.19 17.99 -0.68
N VAL A 205 34.31 17.39 0.13
CA VAL A 205 33.84 16.00 -0.02
C VAL A 205 33.13 15.81 -1.37
N LYS A 206 32.24 16.73 -1.75
CA LYS A 206 31.55 16.66 -3.05
C LYS A 206 32.52 16.74 -4.22
N ASN A 207 33.58 17.54 -4.11
CA ASN A 207 34.62 17.65 -5.12
C ASN A 207 35.50 16.40 -5.18
N ALA A 208 35.93 15.86 -4.04
CA ALA A 208 36.68 14.62 -3.95
C ALA A 208 35.91 13.44 -4.56
N LEU A 209 34.60 13.39 -4.34
CA LEU A 209 33.73 12.32 -4.83
C LEU A 209 33.04 12.63 -6.17
N LYS A 210 33.53 13.61 -6.94
CA LYS A 210 32.93 14.04 -8.20
C LYS A 210 32.87 12.92 -9.24
N THR A 211 33.88 12.06 -9.29
CA THR A 211 33.92 10.88 -10.18
C THR A 211 32.84 9.84 -9.86
N SER A 212 32.37 9.82 -8.61
CA SER A 212 31.29 8.96 -8.12
C SER A 212 29.89 9.59 -8.30
N SER A 213 29.80 10.79 -8.90
CA SER A 213 28.53 11.47 -9.13
C SER A 213 27.76 10.89 -10.33
N ARG A 214 26.44 10.77 -10.20
CA ARG A 214 25.54 10.26 -11.25
C ARG A 214 25.22 11.31 -12.31
N MET A 215 25.29 12.58 -11.92
CA MET A 215 24.96 13.73 -12.75
C MET A 215 25.97 14.83 -12.48
N SER A 216 26.34 15.58 -13.53
CA SER A 216 27.09 16.82 -13.40
C SER A 216 26.32 17.84 -12.54
N GLU A 217 27.04 18.80 -11.95
CA GLU A 217 26.45 19.81 -11.06
C GLU A 217 25.29 20.59 -11.72
N LEU A 218 25.44 20.95 -13.00
CA LEU A 218 24.39 21.65 -13.75
C LEU A 218 23.15 20.77 -13.94
N ASN A 219 23.33 19.51 -14.34
CA ASN A 219 22.22 18.57 -14.50
C ASN A 219 21.54 18.26 -13.16
N HIS A 220 22.34 18.14 -12.08
CA HIS A 220 21.83 17.93 -10.73
C HIS A 220 21.02 19.14 -10.25
N PHE A 221 21.41 20.37 -10.59
CA PHE A 221 20.64 21.57 -10.30
C PHE A 221 19.25 21.54 -10.94
N PHE A 222 19.15 21.29 -12.25
CA PHE A 222 17.85 21.18 -12.93
C PHE A 222 17.03 19.99 -12.41
N TYR A 223 17.68 18.86 -12.12
CA TYR A 223 17.02 17.71 -11.52
C TYR A 223 16.39 18.05 -10.16
N LYS A 224 17.08 18.81 -9.30
CA LYS A 224 16.53 19.26 -8.01
C LYS A 224 15.26 20.09 -8.18
N ILE A 225 15.23 21.01 -9.13
CA ILE A 225 14.04 21.85 -9.40
C ILE A 225 12.86 20.99 -9.88
N LYS A 226 13.12 20.07 -10.82
CA LYS A 226 12.10 19.14 -11.33
C LYS A 226 11.56 18.23 -10.24
N ASP A 227 12.44 17.61 -9.46
CA ASP A 227 12.10 16.70 -8.37
C ASP A 227 11.32 17.44 -7.26
N PHE A 228 11.76 18.64 -6.87
CA PHE A 228 11.04 19.49 -5.92
C PHE A 228 9.62 19.81 -6.41
N SER A 229 9.49 20.27 -7.66
CA SER A 229 8.19 20.55 -8.27
C SER A 229 7.28 19.33 -8.29
N LEU A 230 7.81 18.16 -8.65
CA LEU A 230 7.08 16.90 -8.65
C LEU A 230 6.63 16.49 -7.23
N ARG A 231 7.46 16.69 -6.20
CA ARG A 231 7.09 16.43 -4.81
C ARG A 231 5.98 17.36 -4.33
N VAL A 232 6.06 18.64 -4.66
CA VAL A 232 5.04 19.63 -4.30
C VAL A 232 3.71 19.25 -4.98
N ALA A 233 3.72 18.98 -6.28
CA ALA A 233 2.55 18.53 -7.02
C ALA A 233 2.00 17.20 -6.46
N ASN A 234 2.87 16.27 -6.09
CA ASN A 234 2.44 15.01 -5.48
C ASN A 234 1.82 15.21 -4.08
N LYS A 235 2.37 16.11 -3.25
CA LYS A 235 1.85 16.38 -1.91
C LYS A 235 0.48 17.07 -1.97
N LEU A 236 0.30 18.01 -2.89
CA LEU A 236 -0.91 18.83 -2.98
C LEU A 236 -2.02 18.19 -3.85
N ILE A 237 -1.65 17.61 -5.00
CA ILE A 237 -2.58 17.20 -6.05
C ILE A 237 -2.67 15.67 -6.13
N PHE A 238 -1.58 15.00 -6.51
CA PHE A 238 -1.65 13.58 -6.93
C PHE A 238 -1.79 12.61 -5.76
N LYS A 239 -1.13 12.89 -4.63
CA LYS A 239 -1.08 12.08 -3.40
C LYS A 239 -0.72 10.62 -3.65
N ARG A 240 0.19 10.37 -4.61
CA ARG A 240 0.64 9.04 -5.02
C ARG A 240 1.77 8.53 -4.12
N LYS A 241 1.79 7.22 -3.91
CA LYS A 241 2.74 6.46 -3.09
C LYS A 241 3.49 5.44 -3.97
N LYS A 242 3.51 4.17 -3.55
CA LYS A 242 4.16 3.08 -4.27
C LYS A 242 3.12 2.17 -4.91
N ARG A 243 3.44 1.60 -6.07
CA ARG A 243 2.56 0.75 -6.86
C ARG A 243 3.18 -0.61 -7.07
N ALA A 244 2.36 -1.65 -7.14
CA ALA A 244 2.81 -2.95 -7.59
C ALA A 244 3.11 -2.90 -9.10
N LYS A 245 3.84 -3.88 -9.62
CA LYS A 245 4.06 -4.05 -11.07
C LYS A 245 2.73 -4.16 -11.80
N LYS A 246 1.83 -4.95 -11.24
CA LYS A 246 0.44 -5.14 -11.66
C LYS A 246 -0.43 -5.04 -10.41
N GLY A 247 -1.50 -4.28 -10.49
CA GLY A 247 -2.43 -4.09 -9.37
C GLY A 247 -3.58 -5.08 -9.45
N LEU A 248 -4.36 -5.18 -8.38
CA LEU A 248 -5.52 -6.07 -8.30
C LEU A 248 -6.81 -5.34 -7.95
N VAL A 249 -7.94 -5.97 -8.29
CA VAL A 249 -9.28 -5.64 -7.81
C VAL A 249 -9.77 -6.76 -6.88
N LEU A 250 -9.76 -6.46 -5.58
CA LEU A 250 -10.33 -7.32 -4.54
C LEU A 250 -11.72 -6.80 -4.16
N SER A 251 -12.74 -7.65 -4.19
CA SER A 251 -14.02 -7.31 -3.59
C SER A 251 -14.15 -7.87 -2.18
N ILE A 252 -14.73 -7.07 -1.28
CA ILE A 252 -15.17 -7.54 0.04
C ILE A 252 -16.68 -7.56 0.03
N CYS A 253 -17.24 -8.76 0.00
CA CYS A 253 -18.65 -9.07 0.00
C CYS A 253 -19.08 -9.60 1.37
N GLY A 254 -20.35 -9.42 1.70
CA GLY A 254 -20.90 -9.87 2.97
C GLY A 254 -22.30 -9.31 3.21
N LEU A 255 -23.08 -10.10 3.94
CA LEU A 255 -24.43 -9.73 4.37
C LEU A 255 -24.38 -8.63 5.43
N ASP A 256 -25.53 -8.03 5.70
CA ASP A 256 -25.62 -7.01 6.74
C ASP A 256 -25.29 -7.63 8.11
N GLY A 257 -24.46 -6.95 8.91
CA GLY A 257 -23.94 -7.48 10.16
C GLY A 257 -22.63 -8.28 10.04
N SER A 258 -22.14 -8.59 8.83
CA SER A 258 -20.91 -9.39 8.64
C SER A 258 -19.59 -8.66 8.97
N GLY A 259 -19.64 -7.36 9.29
CA GLY A 259 -18.43 -6.57 9.55
C GLY A 259 -17.73 -6.04 8.29
N LYS A 260 -18.34 -6.16 7.10
CA LYS A 260 -17.81 -5.68 5.80
C LYS A 260 -17.26 -4.26 5.83
N SER A 261 -18.02 -3.28 6.34
CA SER A 261 -17.57 -1.88 6.39
C SER A 261 -16.31 -1.72 7.24
N THR A 262 -16.25 -2.44 8.37
CA THR A 262 -15.10 -2.45 9.28
C THR A 262 -13.88 -3.10 8.61
N ALA A 263 -14.07 -4.22 7.91
CA ALA A 263 -13.00 -4.90 7.16
C ALA A 263 -12.44 -4.00 6.04
N VAL A 264 -13.31 -3.40 5.22
CA VAL A 264 -12.93 -2.46 4.16
C VAL A 264 -12.14 -1.28 4.72
N GLU A 265 -12.57 -0.71 5.85
CA GLU A 265 -11.88 0.41 6.47
C GLU A 265 -10.51 0.02 7.03
N ASN A 266 -10.42 -1.09 7.76
CA ASN A 266 -9.17 -1.52 8.40
C ASN A 266 -8.12 -1.93 7.37
N VAL A 267 -8.48 -2.75 6.39
CA VAL A 267 -7.59 -3.14 5.29
C VAL A 267 -7.24 -1.90 4.46
N GLY A 268 -8.22 -1.05 4.15
CA GLY A 268 -8.00 0.19 3.42
C GLY A 268 -7.04 1.15 4.11
N ARG A 269 -7.10 1.28 5.45
CA ARG A 269 -6.19 2.11 6.25
C ARG A 269 -4.75 1.60 6.13
N LEU A 270 -4.56 0.28 6.25
CA LEU A 270 -3.26 -0.36 6.14
C LEU A 270 -2.66 -0.20 4.72
N MET A 271 -3.46 -0.50 3.68
CA MET A 271 -3.04 -0.35 2.29
C MET A 271 -2.74 1.10 1.93
N LYS A 272 -3.62 2.03 2.29
CA LYS A 272 -3.44 3.47 2.04
C LYS A 272 -2.21 4.02 2.72
N LYS A 273 -1.73 3.45 3.84
CA LYS A 273 -0.51 3.89 4.51
C LYS A 273 0.72 3.71 3.62
N ASN A 274 0.82 2.59 2.90
CA ASN A 274 2.04 2.20 2.18
C ASN A 274 1.94 2.33 0.66
N PHE A 275 0.75 2.13 0.09
CA PHE A 275 0.56 1.93 -1.35
C PHE A 275 -0.45 2.90 -1.98
N ASP A 276 -0.41 2.95 -3.30
CA ASP A 276 -1.44 3.56 -4.13
C ASP A 276 -2.71 2.71 -4.05
N TYR A 277 -3.66 3.20 -3.27
CA TYR A 277 -4.90 2.51 -2.92
C TYR A 277 -6.14 3.24 -3.44
N LYS A 278 -7.16 2.49 -3.88
CA LYS A 278 -8.49 3.02 -4.21
C LYS A 278 -9.60 2.17 -3.63
N LEU A 279 -10.57 2.83 -2.99
CA LEU A 279 -11.85 2.25 -2.61
C LEU A 279 -12.90 2.58 -3.67
N VAL A 280 -13.61 1.58 -4.17
CA VAL A 280 -14.72 1.76 -5.11
C VAL A 280 -15.98 1.11 -4.53
N HIS A 281 -17.06 1.88 -4.41
CA HIS A 281 -18.33 1.36 -3.91
C HIS A 281 -19.19 0.86 -5.07
N LEU A 282 -19.32 -0.46 -5.22
CA LEU A 282 -20.15 -1.07 -6.28
C LEU A 282 -21.58 -1.36 -5.81
N GLY A 283 -21.79 -1.55 -4.50
CA GLY A 283 -23.13 -1.65 -3.94
C GLY A 283 -23.96 -0.37 -4.17
N ARG A 284 -23.31 0.80 -4.01
CA ARG A 284 -23.89 2.13 -4.26
C ARG A 284 -22.88 3.00 -5.02
N PRO A 285 -22.79 2.84 -6.35
CA PRO A 285 -21.87 3.63 -7.15
C PRO A 285 -22.25 5.12 -7.14
N ALA A 286 -21.26 5.98 -7.34
CA ALA A 286 -21.52 7.40 -7.56
C ALA A 286 -22.14 7.58 -8.96
N PRO A 287 -23.10 8.51 -9.11
CA PRO A 287 -23.68 8.78 -10.41
C PRO A 287 -22.62 9.28 -11.39
N THR A 288 -22.74 8.85 -12.64
CA THR A 288 -22.02 9.44 -13.77
C THR A 288 -22.66 10.78 -14.16
N LEU A 289 -21.94 11.61 -14.92
CA LEU A 289 -22.49 12.90 -15.40
C LEU A 289 -23.84 12.73 -16.12
N PHE A 290 -24.01 11.64 -16.86
CA PHE A 290 -25.25 11.30 -17.57
C PHE A 290 -26.39 10.85 -16.63
N THR A 291 -26.07 10.16 -15.53
CA THR A 291 -27.07 9.58 -14.61
C THR A 291 -27.41 10.49 -13.44
N LEU A 292 -26.62 11.54 -13.22
CA LEU A 292 -26.78 12.52 -12.14
C LEU A 292 -28.19 13.14 -12.04
N PRO A 293 -28.84 13.58 -13.14
CA PRO A 293 -30.19 14.15 -13.05
C PRO A 293 -31.22 13.14 -12.53
N PHE A 294 -31.14 11.89 -13.01
CA PHE A 294 -32.04 10.82 -12.58
C PHE A 294 -31.79 10.42 -11.12
N TRP A 295 -30.52 10.37 -10.72
CA TRP A 295 -30.15 10.12 -9.33
C TRP A 295 -30.77 11.17 -8.38
N LEU A 296 -30.76 12.45 -8.75
CA LEU A 296 -31.38 13.52 -7.96
C LEU A 296 -32.89 13.32 -7.83
N ILE A 297 -33.57 12.98 -8.93
CA ILE A 297 -35.02 12.70 -8.94
C ILE A 297 -35.36 11.54 -8.00
N PHE A 298 -34.63 10.43 -8.09
CA PHE A 298 -34.88 9.26 -7.23
C PHE A 298 -34.59 9.54 -5.75
N ARG A 299 -33.56 10.33 -5.45
CA ARG A 299 -33.23 10.70 -4.06
C ARG A 299 -34.33 11.56 -3.43
N LEU A 300 -34.94 12.46 -4.21
CA LEU A 300 -36.08 13.25 -3.76
C LEU A 300 -37.32 12.37 -3.55
N ALA A 301 -37.61 11.47 -4.49
CA ALA A 301 -38.72 10.52 -4.38
C ALA A 301 -38.60 9.57 -3.17
N GLU A 302 -37.38 9.17 -2.79
CA GLU A 302 -37.13 8.34 -1.62
C GLU A 302 -37.40 9.07 -0.29
N ARG A 303 -37.10 10.38 -0.20
CA ARG A 303 -37.39 11.16 1.02
C ARG A 303 -38.89 11.24 1.30
N VAL A 304 -39.72 11.30 0.26
CA VAL A 304 -41.19 11.33 0.39
C VAL A 304 -41.74 9.97 0.84
N LYS A 305 -41.13 8.85 0.41
CA LYS A 305 -41.54 7.49 0.81
C LYS A 305 -41.06 7.05 2.19
N HIS A 306 -40.06 7.71 2.76
CA HIS A 306 -39.50 7.34 4.07
C HIS A 306 -40.34 7.81 5.28
N SER A 307 -41.49 8.45 5.04
CA SER A 307 -42.41 8.95 6.07
C SER A 307 -43.26 7.86 6.74
N GLU A 308 -43.27 6.61 6.25
CA GLU A 308 -44.09 5.52 6.80
C GLU A 308 -43.31 4.20 6.81
N LYS A 309 -42.47 4.01 7.83
CA LYS A 309 -41.95 2.67 8.20
C LYS A 309 -42.44 2.33 9.61
N SER A 310 -43.74 2.04 9.71
CA SER A 310 -44.37 1.46 10.88
C SER A 310 -45.10 0.19 10.46
N ALA A 311 -44.61 -0.95 10.95
CA ALA A 311 -45.27 -2.26 11.15
C ALA A 311 -44.24 -3.40 11.06
N GLU A 312 -44.34 -4.37 11.98
CA GLU A 312 -43.68 -5.68 11.89
C GLU A 312 -44.15 -6.40 10.63
N ARG A 313 -43.35 -6.31 9.57
CA ARG A 313 -43.58 -7.04 8.33
C ARG A 313 -42.99 -8.45 8.45
N SER A 314 -43.68 -9.44 7.89
CA SER A 314 -43.21 -10.83 7.84
C SER A 314 -42.01 -10.98 6.89
N VAL A 315 -41.24 -12.05 7.05
CA VAL A 315 -40.02 -12.33 6.26
C VAL A 315 -40.34 -12.41 4.76
N GLU A 316 -41.50 -12.96 4.40
CA GLU A 316 -41.94 -13.18 3.00
C GLU A 316 -42.14 -11.86 2.25
N SER A 317 -42.55 -10.81 2.95
CA SER A 317 -42.77 -9.49 2.36
C SER A 317 -41.48 -8.81 1.87
N PHE A 318 -40.31 -9.28 2.33
CA PHE A 318 -38.99 -8.78 1.94
C PHE A 318 -38.34 -9.60 0.82
N LEU A 319 -38.99 -10.67 0.35
CA LEU A 319 -38.48 -11.47 -0.77
C LEU A 319 -38.53 -10.69 -2.10
N PRO A 320 -37.64 -11.00 -3.06
CA PRO A 320 -37.61 -10.30 -4.35
C PRO A 320 -38.95 -10.45 -5.09
N ASN A 321 -39.60 -9.32 -5.40
CA ASN A 321 -40.83 -9.34 -6.18
C ASN A 321 -40.50 -9.35 -7.68
N PRO A 322 -40.97 -10.35 -8.46
CA PRO A 322 -40.75 -10.41 -9.90
C PRO A 322 -41.40 -9.25 -10.67
N ASN A 323 -42.50 -8.70 -10.15
CA ASN A 323 -43.29 -7.67 -10.82
C ASN A 323 -42.90 -6.25 -10.37
N VAL A 324 -41.78 -5.75 -10.90
CA VAL A 324 -41.35 -4.37 -10.67
C VAL A 324 -42.07 -3.36 -11.58
N SER A 325 -42.27 -2.12 -11.11
CA SER A 325 -42.87 -1.05 -11.92
C SER A 325 -41.93 -0.57 -13.03
N LEU A 326 -42.47 0.10 -14.05
CA LEU A 326 -41.65 0.64 -15.15
C LEU A 326 -40.60 1.65 -14.66
N LEU A 327 -40.99 2.52 -13.72
CA LEU A 327 -40.07 3.49 -13.12
C LEU A 327 -38.95 2.81 -12.33
N ALA A 328 -39.26 1.72 -11.61
CA ALA A 328 -38.25 0.91 -10.94
C ALA A 328 -37.33 0.19 -11.93
N ALA A 329 -37.87 -0.33 -13.05
CA ALA A 329 -37.08 -0.93 -14.12
C ALA A 329 -36.08 0.08 -14.73
N ILE A 330 -36.51 1.31 -15.01
CA ILE A 330 -35.60 2.38 -15.48
C ILE A 330 -34.49 2.63 -14.46
N ARG A 331 -34.84 2.72 -13.18
CA ARG A 331 -33.86 2.90 -12.09
C ARG A 331 -32.84 1.76 -12.04
N TYR A 332 -33.28 0.51 -12.18
CA TYR A 332 -32.36 -0.64 -12.17
C TYR A 332 -31.40 -0.64 -13.36
N CYS A 333 -31.86 -0.24 -14.56
CA CYS A 333 -30.97 -0.03 -15.71
C CYS A 333 -29.91 1.05 -15.42
N ILE A 334 -30.29 2.17 -14.81
CA ILE A 334 -29.34 3.23 -14.42
C ILE A 334 -28.28 2.69 -13.45
N ILE A 335 -28.70 1.96 -12.41
CA ILE A 335 -27.78 1.35 -11.45
C ILE A 335 -26.83 0.36 -12.15
N ALA A 336 -27.33 -0.43 -13.11
CA ALA A 336 -26.49 -1.36 -13.87
C ALA A 336 -25.41 -0.63 -14.69
N ILE A 337 -25.76 0.52 -15.30
CA ILE A 337 -24.81 1.38 -16.02
C ILE A 337 -23.75 1.94 -15.06
N GLU A 338 -24.16 2.48 -13.91
CA GLU A 338 -23.25 3.04 -12.91
C GLU A 338 -22.31 1.98 -12.33
N ARG A 339 -22.81 0.76 -12.05
CA ARG A 339 -22.00 -0.38 -11.59
C ARG A 339 -20.96 -0.79 -12.62
N LYS A 340 -21.36 -0.87 -13.90
CA LYS A 340 -20.41 -1.15 -14.99
C LYS A 340 -19.32 -0.09 -15.08
N ALA A 341 -19.69 1.19 -15.03
CA ALA A 341 -18.73 2.29 -15.06
C ALA A 341 -17.74 2.23 -13.88
N ALA A 342 -18.24 1.97 -12.66
CA ALA A 342 -17.42 1.83 -11.47
C ALA A 342 -16.46 0.62 -11.56
N ALA A 343 -16.92 -0.52 -12.08
CA ALA A 343 -16.08 -1.72 -12.26
C ALA A 343 -14.99 -1.52 -13.33
N ILE A 344 -15.32 -0.87 -14.46
CA ILE A 344 -14.33 -0.51 -15.48
C ILE A 344 -13.27 0.43 -14.90
N LYS A 345 -13.69 1.42 -14.09
CA LYS A 345 -12.77 2.32 -13.41
C LYS A 345 -11.86 1.59 -12.42
N ALA A 346 -12.40 0.63 -11.66
CA ALA A 346 -11.61 -0.23 -10.77
C ALA A 346 -10.53 -1.00 -11.56
N GLN A 347 -10.92 -1.64 -12.67
CA GLN A 347 -9.98 -2.35 -13.54
C GLN A 347 -8.92 -1.43 -14.17
N ALA A 348 -9.29 -0.21 -14.56
CA ALA A 348 -8.34 0.77 -15.06
C ALA A 348 -7.30 1.18 -14.00
N TYR A 349 -7.70 1.29 -12.72
CA TYR A 349 -6.75 1.50 -11.63
C TYR A 349 -5.84 0.28 -11.44
N SER A 350 -6.40 -0.93 -11.43
CA SER A 350 -5.66 -2.20 -11.32
C SER A 350 -4.52 -2.29 -12.33
N LYS A 351 -4.83 -2.03 -13.62
CA LYS A 351 -3.85 -2.00 -14.73
C LYS A 351 -2.73 -1.00 -14.55
N ASN A 352 -2.94 0.02 -13.72
CA ASN A 352 -1.96 1.04 -13.39
C ASN A 352 -1.16 0.73 -12.11
N GLY A 353 -1.27 -0.48 -11.55
CA GLY A 353 -0.53 -0.90 -10.36
C GLY A 353 -1.17 -0.52 -9.02
N TYR A 354 -2.45 -0.11 -9.02
CA TYR A 354 -3.18 0.19 -7.78
C TYR A 354 -3.71 -1.08 -7.10
N ILE A 355 -3.73 -1.06 -5.77
CA ILE A 355 -4.54 -2.00 -5.00
C ILE A 355 -5.95 -1.40 -4.88
N VAL A 356 -6.91 -2.05 -5.52
CA VAL A 356 -8.31 -1.59 -5.54
C VAL A 356 -9.14 -2.51 -4.67
N ILE A 357 -9.76 -1.95 -3.63
CA ILE A 357 -10.75 -2.66 -2.83
C ILE A 357 -12.13 -2.17 -3.27
N THR A 358 -13.03 -3.12 -3.48
CA THR A 358 -14.43 -2.82 -3.80
C THR A 358 -15.35 -3.22 -2.66
N ASP A 359 -16.28 -2.33 -2.33
CA ASP A 359 -17.36 -2.62 -1.38
C ASP A 359 -18.51 -3.29 -2.12
N ARG A 360 -18.56 -4.63 -2.00
CA ARG A 360 -19.38 -5.58 -2.78
C ARG A 360 -18.98 -5.67 -4.26
N TYR A 361 -19.44 -6.72 -4.91
CA TYR A 361 -19.37 -6.90 -6.36
C TYR A 361 -20.71 -7.45 -6.85
N PRO A 362 -21.21 -7.07 -8.04
CA PRO A 362 -22.48 -7.57 -8.54
C PRO A 362 -22.44 -9.06 -8.91
N SER A 363 -23.60 -9.71 -8.83
CA SER A 363 -23.85 -11.06 -9.36
C SER A 363 -24.71 -11.01 -10.62
N LEU A 364 -24.70 -12.08 -11.40
CA LEU A 364 -25.62 -12.29 -12.53
C LEU A 364 -26.92 -13.00 -12.10
N GLU A 365 -26.99 -13.51 -10.87
CA GLU A 365 -28.16 -14.23 -10.35
C GLU A 365 -29.32 -13.28 -10.06
N TYR A 366 -30.50 -13.56 -10.60
CA TYR A 366 -31.68 -12.72 -10.42
C TYR A 366 -32.09 -12.57 -8.94
N GLY A 367 -32.46 -11.36 -8.54
CA GLY A 367 -33.08 -11.09 -7.23
C GLY A 367 -32.14 -11.12 -6.02
N LYS A 368 -30.91 -11.62 -6.20
CA LYS A 368 -29.83 -11.56 -5.22
C LYS A 368 -29.32 -10.13 -4.98
N MET A 369 -28.40 -10.00 -4.04
CA MET A 369 -27.77 -8.75 -3.66
C MET A 369 -27.04 -8.16 -4.86
N ASP A 370 -27.24 -6.87 -5.11
CA ASP A 370 -26.52 -6.12 -6.14
C ASP A 370 -26.52 -6.77 -7.54
N SER A 371 -27.61 -7.46 -7.89
CA SER A 371 -27.77 -8.22 -9.13
C SER A 371 -29.00 -7.76 -9.95
N PRO A 372 -29.27 -8.35 -11.14
CA PRO A 372 -30.44 -8.02 -11.95
C PRO A 372 -31.77 -8.13 -11.19
N ARG A 373 -32.66 -7.15 -11.41
CA ARG A 373 -33.95 -7.04 -10.71
C ARG A 373 -35.16 -7.08 -11.62
N ILE A 374 -34.99 -6.97 -12.94
CA ILE A 374 -36.07 -7.03 -13.92
C ILE A 374 -36.18 -8.45 -14.46
N THR A 375 -37.32 -9.12 -14.27
CA THR A 375 -37.63 -10.41 -14.94
C THR A 375 -38.27 -10.16 -16.29
N LYS A 376 -38.05 -11.06 -17.25
CA LYS A 376 -38.85 -11.09 -18.48
C LYS A 376 -40.30 -11.42 -18.14
N ASN A 377 -41.25 -10.62 -18.62
CA ASN A 377 -42.68 -10.84 -18.35
C ASN A 377 -43.50 -10.58 -19.63
N THR A 378 -44.21 -11.61 -20.10
CA THR A 378 -45.03 -11.58 -21.32
C THR A 378 -46.25 -10.67 -21.21
N GLN A 379 -46.72 -10.39 -20.00
CA GLN A 379 -47.86 -9.49 -19.72
C GLN A 379 -47.45 -8.01 -19.63
N LYS A 380 -46.14 -7.71 -19.66
CA LYS A 380 -45.62 -6.33 -19.59
C LYS A 380 -45.32 -5.78 -20.98
N SER A 381 -45.21 -4.45 -21.06
CA SER A 381 -44.97 -3.74 -22.32
C SER A 381 -43.65 -4.12 -23.00
N CYS A 382 -43.55 -3.87 -24.31
CA CYS A 382 -42.30 -4.05 -25.07
C CYS A 382 -41.14 -3.26 -24.45
N ILE A 383 -41.41 -2.02 -23.98
CA ILE A 383 -40.42 -1.17 -23.30
C ILE A 383 -39.89 -1.84 -22.03
N TYR A 384 -40.77 -2.46 -21.23
CA TYR A 384 -40.35 -3.17 -20.03
C TYR A 384 -39.42 -4.35 -20.34
N ASN A 385 -39.76 -5.15 -21.35
CA ASN A 385 -38.93 -6.28 -21.79
C ASN A 385 -37.62 -5.82 -22.45
N PHE A 386 -37.62 -4.64 -23.09
CA PHE A 386 -36.41 -4.00 -23.57
C PHE A 386 -35.48 -3.57 -22.42
N LEU A 387 -36.03 -3.00 -21.34
CA LEU A 387 -35.26 -2.67 -20.14
C LEU A 387 -34.68 -3.91 -19.45
N HIS A 388 -35.41 -5.02 -19.41
CA HIS A 388 -34.87 -6.32 -18.96
C HIS A 388 -33.60 -6.71 -19.72
N ASN A 389 -33.65 -6.65 -21.06
CA ASN A 389 -32.50 -7.00 -21.91
C ASN A 389 -31.34 -6.03 -21.71
N ILE A 390 -31.63 -4.72 -21.55
CA ILE A 390 -30.62 -3.71 -21.26
C ILE A 390 -29.92 -4.01 -19.93
N GLU A 391 -30.68 -4.17 -18.84
CA GLU A 391 -30.12 -4.44 -17.51
C GLU A 391 -29.18 -5.64 -17.56
N ARG A 392 -29.68 -6.76 -18.11
CA ARG A 392 -28.91 -8.00 -18.23
C ARG A 392 -27.63 -7.79 -19.05
N LYS A 393 -27.70 -7.14 -20.22
CA LYS A 393 -26.53 -6.83 -21.05
C LYS A 393 -25.48 -6.00 -20.29
N TYR A 394 -25.91 -5.05 -19.46
CA TYR A 394 -24.99 -4.26 -18.66
C TYR A 394 -24.29 -5.08 -17.59
N TYR A 395 -25.02 -5.92 -16.84
CA TYR A 395 -24.45 -6.83 -15.84
C TYR A 395 -23.50 -7.86 -16.45
N GLU A 396 -23.86 -8.45 -17.60
CA GLU A 396 -23.00 -9.36 -18.36
C GLU A 396 -21.71 -8.68 -18.83
N ALA A 397 -21.77 -7.39 -19.15
CA ALA A 397 -20.60 -6.60 -19.56
C ALA A 397 -19.76 -6.04 -18.40
N ILE A 398 -20.14 -6.26 -17.13
CA ILE A 398 -19.31 -5.88 -15.97
C ILE A 398 -18.08 -6.80 -15.95
N PRO A 399 -16.84 -6.29 -15.93
CA PRO A 399 -15.66 -7.15 -15.82
C PRO A 399 -15.69 -7.92 -14.50
N ALA A 400 -15.11 -9.13 -14.43
CA ALA A 400 -14.96 -9.81 -13.15
C ALA A 400 -13.95 -9.07 -12.25
N SER A 401 -14.10 -9.14 -10.93
CA SER A 401 -12.99 -8.86 -10.02
C SER A 401 -11.93 -9.95 -10.13
N ASN A 402 -10.67 -9.64 -9.79
CA ASN A 402 -9.64 -10.67 -9.68
C ASN A 402 -10.04 -11.66 -8.58
N PHE A 403 -10.38 -11.13 -7.40
CA PHE A 403 -10.76 -11.93 -6.24
C PHE A 403 -11.96 -11.31 -5.53
N SER A 404 -12.78 -12.14 -4.92
CA SER A 404 -13.81 -11.72 -3.99
C SER A 404 -13.67 -12.49 -2.70
N VAL A 405 -13.59 -11.76 -1.59
CA VAL A 405 -13.70 -12.29 -0.24
C VAL A 405 -15.14 -12.15 0.20
N LYS A 406 -15.74 -13.25 0.62
CA LYS A 406 -17.08 -13.30 1.21
C LYS A 406 -16.97 -13.52 2.71
N LEU A 407 -17.39 -12.52 3.47
CA LEU A 407 -17.44 -12.57 4.92
C LEU A 407 -18.69 -13.34 5.37
N ASN A 408 -18.47 -14.52 5.92
CA ASN A 408 -19.52 -15.40 6.41
C ASN A 408 -19.70 -15.25 7.92
N ILE A 409 -20.96 -15.20 8.35
CA ILE A 409 -21.36 -15.26 9.75
C ILE A 409 -22.68 -16.03 9.89
N PRO A 410 -22.94 -16.63 11.05
CA PRO A 410 -24.27 -17.13 11.39
C PRO A 410 -25.32 -16.01 11.38
N VAL A 411 -26.54 -16.33 10.98
CA VAL A 411 -27.66 -15.35 10.91
C VAL A 411 -27.95 -14.72 12.27
N GLU A 412 -27.89 -15.49 13.36
CA GLU A 412 -28.11 -14.99 14.71
C GLU A 412 -27.07 -13.95 15.12
N THR A 413 -25.81 -14.18 14.75
CA THR A 413 -24.72 -13.21 14.96
C THR A 413 -24.97 -11.92 14.16
N ALA A 414 -25.52 -12.02 12.94
CA ALA A 414 -25.84 -10.88 12.09
C ALA A 414 -26.94 -9.99 12.72
N VAL A 415 -28.00 -10.64 13.21
CA VAL A 415 -29.12 -10.01 13.91
C VAL A 415 -28.63 -9.32 15.18
N TYR A 416 -27.87 -10.04 16.01
CA TYR A 416 -27.28 -9.49 17.24
C TYR A 416 -26.38 -8.27 16.95
N ARG A 417 -25.49 -8.35 15.96
CA ARG A 417 -24.60 -7.23 15.59
C ARG A 417 -25.40 -6.01 15.08
N ASN A 418 -26.54 -6.22 14.44
CA ASN A 418 -27.40 -5.12 13.98
C ASN A 418 -28.18 -4.47 15.14
N SER A 419 -28.67 -5.27 16.10
CA SER A 419 -29.43 -4.76 17.23
C SER A 419 -28.60 -3.77 18.06
N ILE A 420 -27.33 -4.11 18.34
CA ILE A 420 -26.40 -3.26 19.11
C ILE A 420 -25.84 -2.06 18.33
N ARG A 421 -25.97 -2.03 16.99
CA ARG A 421 -25.42 -0.94 16.16
C ARG A 421 -26.07 0.40 16.54
N VAL A 422 -25.43 1.55 16.32
CA VAL A 422 -26.12 2.86 16.40
C VAL A 422 -26.17 3.46 15.01
N LYS A 423 -27.33 3.39 14.36
CA LYS A 423 -27.54 3.88 12.98
C LYS A 423 -29.02 4.23 12.79
N PRO A 424 -29.37 5.39 12.21
CA PRO A 424 -30.76 5.73 11.91
C PRO A 424 -31.33 4.85 10.78
N GLY A 425 -32.58 4.43 10.91
CA GLY A 425 -33.28 3.64 9.89
C GLY A 425 -32.68 2.25 9.64
N LYS A 426 -32.27 1.55 10.69
CA LYS A 426 -31.76 0.17 10.57
C LYS A 426 -32.81 -0.76 9.98
N GLU A 427 -32.31 -1.77 9.29
CA GLU A 427 -33.08 -2.96 8.94
C GLU A 427 -33.63 -3.63 10.20
N THR A 428 -34.87 -4.15 10.12
CA THR A 428 -35.46 -4.97 11.18
C THR A 428 -34.84 -6.36 11.19
N ASP A 429 -35.01 -7.11 12.29
CA ASP A 429 -34.47 -8.47 12.40
C ASP A 429 -35.04 -9.40 11.33
N ASN A 430 -36.34 -9.27 11.03
CA ASN A 430 -37.00 -10.01 9.94
C ASN A 430 -36.44 -9.63 8.57
N GLU A 431 -36.12 -8.36 8.33
CA GLU A 431 -35.49 -7.92 7.08
C GLU A 431 -34.09 -8.52 6.92
N ILE A 432 -33.32 -8.63 8.00
CA ILE A 432 -32.00 -9.28 7.99
C ILE A 432 -32.12 -10.78 7.73
N ARG A 433 -33.05 -11.47 8.40
CA ARG A 433 -33.31 -12.90 8.18
C ARG A 433 -33.74 -13.17 6.73
N ALA A 434 -34.62 -12.35 6.18
CA ALA A 434 -35.02 -12.43 4.77
C ALA A 434 -33.84 -12.23 3.82
N ARG A 435 -33.03 -11.19 4.04
CA ARG A 435 -31.81 -10.96 3.25
C ARG A 435 -30.82 -12.12 3.36
N TYR A 436 -30.70 -12.73 4.53
CA TYR A 436 -29.84 -13.90 4.74
C TYR A 436 -30.34 -15.10 3.94
N LEU A 437 -31.64 -15.42 4.04
CA LEU A 437 -32.26 -16.54 3.32
C LEU A 437 -32.08 -16.41 1.81
N VAL A 438 -32.19 -15.19 1.28
CA VAL A 438 -32.06 -14.94 -0.17
C VAL A 438 -30.62 -14.94 -0.65
N ASN A 439 -29.64 -14.56 0.19
CA ASN A 439 -28.29 -14.22 -0.25
C ASN A 439 -27.16 -15.02 0.40
N SER A 440 -27.47 -16.03 1.22
CA SER A 440 -26.47 -16.90 1.87
C SER A 440 -25.61 -17.63 0.85
N ASP A 441 -26.18 -18.04 -0.28
CA ASP A 441 -25.57 -18.70 -1.43
C ASP A 441 -25.05 -17.72 -2.51
N PHE A 442 -25.11 -16.40 -2.25
CA PHE A 442 -24.71 -15.37 -3.21
C PHE A 442 -23.29 -15.58 -3.76
N LYS A 443 -23.16 -15.49 -5.10
CA LYS A 443 -21.89 -15.55 -5.83
C LYS A 443 -21.62 -14.26 -6.60
N PRO A 444 -20.62 -13.45 -6.21
CA PRO A 444 -20.21 -12.28 -6.98
C PRO A 444 -19.53 -12.70 -8.29
N LYS A 445 -19.54 -11.81 -9.29
CA LYS A 445 -18.81 -12.01 -10.55
C LYS A 445 -17.30 -11.80 -10.34
N THR A 446 -16.57 -12.88 -10.09
CA THR A 446 -15.15 -12.89 -9.75
C THR A 446 -14.43 -14.05 -10.45
N LEU A 447 -13.11 -13.96 -10.61
CA LEU A 447 -12.32 -15.11 -11.10
C LEU A 447 -12.19 -16.18 -10.01
N GLU A 448 -11.93 -15.74 -8.78
CA GLU A 448 -11.87 -16.60 -7.59
C GLU A 448 -12.67 -16.02 -6.43
N LEU A 449 -13.35 -16.89 -5.69
CA LEU A 449 -14.18 -16.57 -4.52
C LEU A 449 -13.58 -17.28 -3.30
N LEU A 450 -13.29 -16.49 -2.26
CA LEU A 450 -12.73 -16.95 -1.00
C LEU A 450 -13.71 -16.65 0.12
N ASP A 451 -13.94 -17.63 0.99
CA ASP A 451 -14.83 -17.51 2.14
C ASP A 451 -13.99 -17.28 3.41
N ILE A 452 -14.31 -16.22 4.16
CA ILE A 452 -13.67 -15.89 5.43
C ILE A 452 -14.71 -15.93 6.55
N ASP A 453 -14.39 -16.63 7.64
CA ASP A 453 -15.19 -16.61 8.86
C ASP A 453 -15.03 -15.27 9.59
N ALA A 454 -16.04 -14.41 9.49
CA ALA A 454 -16.07 -13.12 10.16
C ALA A 454 -16.65 -13.17 11.59
N SER A 455 -16.76 -14.37 12.17
CA SER A 455 -17.03 -14.59 13.60
C SER A 455 -15.79 -14.35 14.46
N GLN A 456 -14.60 -14.40 13.86
CA GLN A 456 -13.32 -14.14 14.49
C GLN A 456 -13.13 -12.66 14.87
N CYS A 457 -12.02 -12.36 15.54
CA CYS A 457 -11.67 -10.98 15.89
C CYS A 457 -11.35 -10.15 14.63
N ILE A 458 -11.53 -8.83 14.73
CA ILE A 458 -11.38 -7.90 13.61
C ILE A 458 -9.97 -7.96 12.99
N ASP A 459 -8.94 -8.16 13.82
CA ASP A 459 -7.55 -8.21 13.37
C ASP A 459 -7.24 -9.50 12.60
N ALA A 460 -7.79 -10.65 13.02
CA ALA A 460 -7.62 -11.90 12.29
C ALA A 460 -8.24 -11.81 10.87
N VAL A 461 -9.47 -11.30 10.76
CA VAL A 461 -10.14 -11.07 9.47
C VAL A 461 -9.34 -10.11 8.60
N ARG A 462 -8.81 -9.02 9.19
CA ARG A 462 -7.96 -8.06 8.46
C ARG A 462 -6.70 -8.75 7.93
N ASP A 463 -6.02 -9.52 8.77
CA ASP A 463 -4.73 -10.13 8.45
C ASP A 463 -4.89 -11.20 7.38
N GLU A 464 -5.96 -11.99 7.42
CA GLU A 464 -6.30 -12.96 6.37
C GLU A 464 -6.56 -12.27 5.03
N ILE A 465 -7.35 -11.19 5.01
CA ILE A 465 -7.59 -10.41 3.78
C ILE A 465 -6.28 -9.84 3.22
N VAL A 466 -5.40 -9.33 4.09
CA VAL A 466 -4.13 -8.76 3.65
C VAL A 466 -3.18 -9.84 3.11
N ASN A 467 -3.14 -11.02 3.74
CA ASN A 467 -2.39 -12.16 3.22
C ASN A 467 -2.86 -12.55 1.81
N ILE A 468 -4.18 -12.57 1.57
CA ILE A 468 -4.73 -12.81 0.23
C ILE A 468 -4.24 -11.72 -0.75
N ILE A 469 -4.29 -10.44 -0.36
CA ILE A 469 -3.81 -9.35 -1.23
C ILE A 469 -2.34 -9.58 -1.64
N PHE A 470 -1.46 -9.92 -0.69
CA PHE A 470 -0.05 -10.15 -1.01
C PHE A 470 0.15 -11.41 -1.86
N LYS A 471 -0.49 -12.52 -1.53
CA LYS A 471 -0.42 -13.75 -2.33
C LYS A 471 -0.82 -13.50 -3.79
N GLU A 472 -1.89 -12.76 -4.02
CA GLU A 472 -2.42 -12.56 -5.37
C GLU A 472 -1.71 -11.48 -6.17
N LEU A 473 -1.00 -10.55 -5.51
CA LEU A 473 -0.08 -9.66 -6.21
C LEU A 473 1.17 -10.39 -6.72
N ASP A 474 1.52 -11.55 -6.17
CA ASP A 474 2.66 -12.39 -6.62
C ASP A 474 2.32 -13.21 -7.87
N ASN A 475 1.09 -13.73 -7.95
CA ASN A 475 0.62 -14.61 -9.03
C ASN A 475 0.38 -13.90 -10.37
N GLU A 476 0.46 -12.57 -10.44
CA GLU A 476 -0.04 -11.73 -11.53
C GLU A 476 1.05 -11.01 -12.35
#